data_AF-A0AA42X234-F1
#
_entry.id   AF-A0AA42X234-F1
#
_cell.length_a   1.000
_cell.length_b   1.000
_cell.length_c   1.000
_cell.angle_alpha   90.00
_cell.angle_beta   90.00
_cell.angle_gamma   90.00
#
_symmetry.space_group_name_H-M   'P 1'
#
loop_
_entity.id
_entity.type
_entity.pdbx_description
1 polymer ?
#
loop_
_entity_poly.entity_id
_entity_poly.type
_entity_poly.pdbx_seq_one_letter_code
_entity_poly.pdbx_strand_id
1 'polypeptide(L)'
;MLRRESVQAAYPLANKLSSRGLLISPAENTPVAVLVGAVLPQANLLFANRKNAPGLEGASYDAMLIEASRAQLPDQSVVHDDRKAEFVQMAKNAITSNLHLARNVVTPKIKAVIEEVNSYVDSQQQSKLNALTISPIFYSSIWDTQIPDSLTSRHRNQFPNDMVTRPLGLNVPSDWNAILATGLPAYDAEISQWVSEMDQGALRDLWEEVFGLRTGRPLWDILTSPTGTDMGRYGRLDAPLVVFLAARHLGENLPASINMDLTTYRQYMAEIAGRAGQAVQNSVANRVSDLNGGPIVISVPRTGQGAVFVHGDNYNAYLEAGGTPEAVLGAAMTNRAGQISLNTPPEVLRQLEESWTTTKALLNSQIQSDRRALIVQGLRIAINRQIVETPDEELAPNIPRNVYVGLMNEKLKALQTIRQETLWFLVRDLVCDIMYAHTDVKAILTAIDIAGSDNPGLPAREAALLGTIAYVADWVVNQCDIGKAY
;
A
#
# COMPACT_ATOMS: atom_id res chain seq x y z
N MET A 1 16.93 11.62 -55.12
CA MET A 1 16.00 11.56 -56.23
C MET A 1 14.78 10.71 -55.87
N LEU A 2 13.63 11.08 -56.42
CA LEU A 2 12.44 10.24 -56.44
C LEU A 2 12.67 9.03 -57.35
N ARG A 3 12.17 7.86 -56.94
CA ARG A 3 12.18 6.64 -57.75
C ARG A 3 10.79 6.45 -58.37
N ARG A 4 10.76 5.85 -59.56
CA ARG A 4 9.49 5.51 -60.24
C ARG A 4 8.58 4.66 -59.36
N GLU A 5 9.14 3.69 -58.65
CA GLU A 5 8.42 2.83 -57.70
C GLU A 5 7.73 3.64 -56.59
N SER A 6 8.39 4.66 -56.04
CA SER A 6 7.84 5.50 -54.97
C SER A 6 6.66 6.34 -55.46
N VAL A 7 6.74 6.88 -56.67
CA VAL A 7 5.64 7.64 -57.29
C VAL A 7 4.48 6.70 -57.60
N GLN A 8 4.75 5.50 -58.15
CA GLN A 8 3.75 4.49 -58.44
C GLN A 8 3.03 3.97 -57.19
N ALA A 9 3.74 3.79 -56.08
CA ALA A 9 3.17 3.33 -54.82
C ALA A 9 2.17 4.33 -54.19
N ALA A 10 2.27 5.62 -54.50
CA ALA A 10 1.36 6.64 -53.98
C ALA A 10 0.00 6.69 -54.71
N TYR A 11 -0.06 6.23 -55.97
CA TYR A 11 -1.26 6.34 -56.81
C TYR A 11 -2.52 5.68 -56.26
N PRO A 12 -2.48 4.44 -55.70
CA PRO A 12 -3.70 3.82 -55.17
C PRO A 12 -4.35 4.66 -54.07
N LEU A 13 -3.54 5.24 -53.18
CA LEU A 13 -4.02 6.11 -52.11
C LEU A 13 -4.52 7.45 -52.67
N ALA A 14 -3.75 8.08 -53.55
CA ALA A 14 -4.12 9.35 -54.18
C ALA A 14 -5.45 9.24 -54.96
N ASN A 15 -5.64 8.17 -55.74
CA ASN A 15 -6.88 7.89 -56.47
C ASN A 15 -8.06 7.66 -55.51
N LYS A 16 -7.85 6.93 -54.42
CA LYS A 16 -8.88 6.69 -53.40
C LYS A 16 -9.30 8.00 -52.72
N LEU A 17 -8.37 8.89 -52.41
CA LEU A 17 -8.66 10.20 -51.82
C LEU A 17 -9.35 11.12 -52.80
N SER A 18 -8.86 11.19 -54.04
CA SER A 18 -9.48 11.97 -55.12
C SER A 18 -10.90 11.52 -55.41
N SER A 19 -11.18 10.20 -55.42
CA SER A 19 -12.54 9.66 -55.59
C SER A 19 -13.51 10.07 -54.47
N ARG A 20 -12.98 10.49 -53.31
CA ARG A 20 -13.74 11.01 -52.16
C ARG A 20 -13.77 12.54 -52.12
N GLY A 21 -13.25 13.22 -53.14
CA GLY A 21 -13.13 14.68 -53.18
C GLY A 21 -12.15 15.23 -52.15
N LEU A 22 -11.17 14.43 -51.73
CA LEU A 22 -10.14 14.85 -50.77
C LEU A 22 -8.82 15.11 -51.49
N LEU A 23 -8.15 16.19 -51.08
CA LEU A 23 -6.82 16.58 -51.52
C LEU A 23 -5.88 16.53 -50.31
N ILE A 24 -4.66 16.03 -50.51
CA ILE A 24 -3.58 16.17 -49.53
C ILE A 24 -2.59 17.21 -50.07
N SER A 25 -2.33 18.23 -49.27
CA SER A 25 -1.29 19.23 -49.52
C SER A 25 -0.31 19.25 -48.35
N PRO A 26 0.97 19.57 -48.57
CA PRO A 26 1.87 19.77 -47.43
C PRO A 26 1.38 20.98 -46.60
N ALA A 27 1.38 20.85 -45.28
CA ALA A 27 1.02 21.98 -44.42
C ALA A 27 2.13 23.04 -44.45
N GLU A 28 1.76 24.32 -44.38
CA GLU A 28 2.72 25.41 -44.44
C GLU A 28 3.79 25.31 -43.34
N ASN A 29 5.02 25.73 -43.64
CA ASN A 29 6.16 25.69 -42.72
C ASN A 29 6.53 24.29 -42.18
N THR A 30 6.05 23.21 -42.81
CA THR A 30 6.45 21.86 -42.45
C THR A 30 7.66 21.37 -43.26
N PRO A 31 8.41 20.39 -42.73
CA PRO A 31 9.47 19.72 -43.49
C PRO A 31 8.97 19.06 -44.78
N VAL A 32 7.71 18.59 -44.83
CA VAL A 32 7.10 18.06 -46.05
C VAL A 32 6.85 19.17 -47.08
N ALA A 33 6.46 20.38 -46.67
CA ALA A 33 6.35 21.53 -47.58
C ALA A 33 7.69 21.89 -48.22
N VAL A 34 8.79 21.85 -47.45
CA VAL A 34 10.13 22.09 -47.97
C VAL A 34 10.53 21.03 -49.01
N LEU A 35 10.22 19.75 -48.74
CA LEU A 35 10.47 18.65 -49.68
C LEU A 35 9.67 18.78 -50.98
N VAL A 36 8.38 19.09 -50.87
CA VAL A 36 7.52 19.30 -52.04
C VAL A 36 7.97 20.53 -52.83
N GLY A 37 8.31 21.62 -52.13
CA GLY A 37 8.83 22.86 -52.71
C GLY A 37 10.16 22.70 -53.43
N ALA A 38 10.97 21.68 -53.08
CA ALA A 38 12.22 21.39 -53.77
C ALA A 38 12.04 20.75 -55.16
N VAL A 39 10.86 20.16 -55.45
CA VAL A 39 10.61 19.40 -56.69
C VAL A 39 9.51 20.02 -57.53
N LEU A 40 8.39 20.41 -56.90
CA LEU A 40 7.17 20.79 -57.59
C LEU A 40 7.33 22.03 -58.49
N PRO A 41 8.00 23.12 -58.09
CA PRO A 41 8.21 24.28 -58.96
C PRO A 41 8.99 23.92 -60.23
N GLN A 42 10.03 23.09 -60.09
CA GLN A 42 10.85 22.67 -61.22
C GLN A 42 10.12 21.68 -62.13
N ALA A 43 9.33 20.77 -61.58
CA ALA A 43 8.46 19.89 -62.36
C ALA A 43 7.42 20.68 -63.18
N ASN A 44 6.83 21.72 -62.58
CA ASN A 44 5.90 22.63 -63.26
C ASN A 44 6.57 23.40 -64.41
N LEU A 45 7.80 23.88 -64.19
CA LEU A 45 8.58 24.55 -65.24
C LEU A 45 8.93 23.59 -66.40
N LEU A 46 9.34 22.36 -66.10
CA LEU A 46 9.60 21.32 -67.11
C LEU A 46 8.32 20.98 -67.89
N PHE A 47 7.18 20.89 -67.20
CA PHE A 47 5.89 20.62 -67.84
C PHE A 47 5.44 21.77 -68.75
N ALA A 48 5.57 23.03 -68.32
CA ALA A 48 5.26 24.20 -69.11
C ALA A 48 6.14 24.30 -70.37
N ASN A 49 7.42 23.94 -70.26
CA ASN A 49 8.40 24.03 -71.34
C ASN A 49 8.61 22.72 -72.12
N ARG A 50 7.77 21.70 -71.92
CA ARG A 50 7.93 20.35 -72.48
C ARG A 50 8.06 20.27 -74.01
N LYS A 51 7.54 21.27 -74.73
CA LYS A 51 7.64 21.36 -76.20
C LYS A 51 9.02 21.80 -76.69
N ASN A 52 9.83 22.38 -75.81
CA ASN A 52 11.12 22.97 -76.13
C ASN A 52 12.29 22.24 -75.45
N ALA A 53 12.01 21.15 -74.72
CA ALA A 53 12.99 20.39 -73.95
C ALA A 53 13.32 19.05 -74.67
N PRO A 54 14.56 18.86 -75.17
CA PRO A 54 14.95 17.64 -75.87
C PRO A 54 14.75 16.40 -75.00
N GLY A 55 14.03 15.39 -75.51
CA GLY A 55 13.80 14.12 -74.80
C GLY A 55 12.64 14.10 -73.81
N LEU A 56 11.92 15.22 -73.63
CA LEU A 56 10.72 15.30 -72.79
C LEU A 56 9.42 15.45 -73.60
N GLU A 57 9.51 15.41 -74.93
CA GLU A 57 8.35 15.42 -75.83
C GLU A 57 7.51 14.16 -75.62
N GLY A 58 6.32 14.32 -75.01
CA GLY A 58 5.43 13.21 -74.67
C GLY A 58 5.67 12.53 -73.33
N ALA A 59 6.61 13.03 -72.51
CA ALA A 59 6.84 12.51 -71.17
C ALA A 59 5.64 12.75 -70.23
N SER A 60 5.32 11.77 -69.38
CA SER A 60 4.29 11.92 -68.34
C SER A 60 4.73 12.91 -67.26
N TYR A 61 3.76 13.48 -66.52
CA TYR A 61 4.07 14.36 -65.39
C TYR A 61 4.93 13.65 -64.32
N ASP A 62 4.76 12.35 -64.14
CA ASP A 62 5.61 11.53 -63.26
C ASP A 62 7.09 11.54 -63.68
N ALA A 63 7.34 11.43 -64.99
CA ALA A 63 8.71 11.49 -65.52
C ALA A 63 9.33 12.87 -65.25
N MET A 64 8.52 13.94 -65.32
CA MET A 64 8.96 15.30 -65.01
C MET A 64 9.21 15.51 -63.52
N LEU A 65 8.41 14.91 -62.63
CA LEU A 65 8.66 14.92 -61.18
C LEU A 65 9.97 14.19 -60.84
N ILE A 66 10.21 13.03 -61.45
CA ILE A 66 11.45 12.28 -61.26
C ILE A 66 12.65 13.09 -61.75
N GLU A 67 12.55 13.71 -62.92
CA GLU A 67 13.64 14.51 -63.48
C GLU A 67 13.88 15.79 -62.68
N ALA A 68 12.82 16.49 -62.24
CA ALA A 68 12.93 17.64 -61.35
C ALA A 68 13.62 17.28 -60.02
N SER A 69 13.41 16.06 -59.51
CA SER A 69 14.08 15.60 -58.29
C SER A 69 15.59 15.32 -58.43
N ARG A 70 16.14 15.44 -59.64
CA ARG A 70 17.57 15.29 -59.95
C ARG A 70 18.30 16.62 -60.09
N ALA A 71 17.61 17.74 -59.88
CA ALA A 71 18.18 19.06 -59.95
C ALA A 71 19.41 19.19 -59.06
N GLN A 72 20.52 19.63 -59.66
CA GLN A 72 21.80 19.79 -58.97
C GLN A 72 22.05 21.26 -58.56
N LEU A 73 22.67 21.43 -57.41
CA LEU A 73 23.27 22.69 -56.97
C LEU A 73 24.64 22.89 -57.64
N PRO A 74 25.24 24.09 -57.54
CA PRO A 74 26.57 24.38 -58.10
C PRO A 74 27.70 23.47 -57.61
N ASP A 75 27.51 22.80 -56.47
CA ASP A 75 28.43 21.82 -55.87
C ASP A 75 28.15 20.36 -56.30
N GLN A 76 27.27 20.16 -57.28
CA GLN A 76 26.83 18.84 -57.81
C GLN A 76 25.97 18.00 -56.85
N SER A 77 25.59 18.53 -55.68
CA SER A 77 24.62 17.88 -54.78
C SER A 77 23.20 17.94 -55.37
N VAL A 78 22.35 16.96 -55.04
CA VAL A 78 20.96 16.89 -55.53
C VAL A 78 20.04 17.51 -54.49
N VAL A 79 19.40 18.64 -54.83
CA VAL A 79 18.59 19.46 -53.91
C VAL A 79 17.57 18.62 -53.12
N HIS A 80 16.85 17.75 -53.82
CA HIS A 80 15.83 16.90 -53.18
C HIS A 80 16.45 15.90 -52.19
N ASP A 81 17.65 15.36 -52.46
CA ASP A 81 18.30 14.43 -51.53
C ASP A 81 18.81 15.12 -50.28
N ASP A 82 19.33 16.34 -50.40
CA ASP A 82 19.75 17.13 -49.24
C ASP A 82 18.54 17.48 -48.37
N ARG A 83 17.45 17.97 -48.96
CA ARG A 83 16.20 18.24 -48.22
C ARG A 83 15.60 16.98 -47.61
N LYS A 84 15.72 15.83 -48.29
CA LYS A 84 15.28 14.53 -47.75
C LYS A 84 16.14 14.09 -46.58
N ALA A 85 17.45 14.28 -46.65
CA ALA A 85 18.36 13.99 -45.54
C ALA A 85 18.04 14.88 -44.33
N GLU A 86 17.81 16.18 -44.53
CA GLU A 86 17.37 17.12 -43.50
C GLU A 86 16.04 16.66 -42.85
N PHE A 87 15.05 16.31 -43.67
CA PHE A 87 13.76 15.79 -43.20
C PHE A 87 13.93 14.53 -42.35
N VAL A 88 14.68 13.55 -42.86
CA VAL A 88 14.93 12.28 -42.17
C VAL A 88 15.66 12.54 -40.85
N GLN A 89 16.62 13.46 -40.83
CA GLN A 89 17.34 13.80 -39.61
C GLN A 89 16.44 14.49 -38.58
N MET A 90 15.55 15.38 -39.01
CA MET A 90 14.57 16.04 -38.14
C MET A 90 13.58 15.03 -37.55
N ALA A 91 12.99 14.18 -38.40
CA ALA A 91 12.09 13.11 -37.97
C ALA A 91 12.79 12.16 -37.00
N LYS A 92 14.02 11.73 -37.33
CA LYS A 92 14.85 10.90 -36.46
C LYS A 92 15.06 11.54 -35.10
N ASN A 93 15.42 12.82 -35.04
CA ASN A 93 15.67 13.51 -33.77
C ASN A 93 14.39 13.59 -32.91
N ALA A 94 13.26 13.96 -33.51
CA ALA A 94 11.97 14.07 -32.82
C ALA A 94 11.49 12.71 -32.30
N ILE A 95 11.51 11.67 -33.16
CA ILE A 95 11.03 10.33 -32.83
C ILE A 95 11.96 9.65 -31.82
N THR A 96 13.28 9.73 -32.01
CA THR A 96 14.25 9.05 -31.12
C THR A 96 14.19 9.61 -29.71
N SER A 97 14.01 10.92 -29.56
CA SER A 97 13.87 11.55 -28.24
C SER A 97 12.62 11.03 -27.50
N ASN A 98 11.46 11.06 -28.16
CA ASN A 98 10.21 10.57 -27.58
C ASN A 98 10.24 9.06 -27.31
N LEU A 99 10.85 8.28 -28.19
CA LEU A 99 10.98 6.83 -28.01
C LEU A 99 11.93 6.47 -26.85
N HIS A 100 13.01 7.24 -26.68
CA HIS A 100 13.89 7.13 -25.53
C HIS A 100 13.13 7.45 -24.23
N LEU A 101 12.40 8.56 -24.21
CA LEU A 101 11.58 8.98 -23.06
C LEU A 101 10.52 7.92 -22.71
N ALA A 102 9.79 7.43 -23.70
CA ALA A 102 8.77 6.39 -23.54
C ALA A 102 9.35 5.11 -22.92
N ARG A 103 10.49 4.64 -23.45
CA ARG A 103 11.09 3.36 -23.04
C ARG A 103 11.83 3.43 -21.71
N ASN A 104 12.63 4.47 -21.50
CA ASN A 104 13.61 4.51 -20.42
C ASN A 104 13.11 5.30 -19.19
N VAL A 105 12.07 6.12 -19.34
CA VAL A 105 11.53 6.96 -18.25
C VAL A 105 10.08 6.60 -17.94
N VAL A 106 9.20 6.72 -18.94
CA VAL A 106 7.75 6.60 -18.70
C VAL A 106 7.32 5.16 -18.45
N THR A 107 7.82 4.19 -19.24
CA THR A 107 7.49 2.77 -19.04
C THR A 107 7.89 2.25 -17.65
N PRO A 108 9.12 2.51 -17.14
CA PRO A 108 9.47 2.19 -15.76
C PRO A 108 8.56 2.84 -14.71
N LYS A 109 8.20 4.13 -14.88
CA LYS A 109 7.29 4.83 -13.96
C LYS A 109 5.90 4.20 -13.94
N ILE A 110 5.35 3.82 -15.10
CA ILE A 110 4.08 3.09 -15.19
C ILE A 110 4.16 1.78 -14.39
N LYS A 111 5.23 1.00 -14.57
CA LYS A 111 5.44 -0.26 -13.83
C LYS A 111 5.51 -0.03 -12.32
N ALA A 112 6.29 0.97 -11.88
CA ALA A 112 6.42 1.32 -10.47
C ALA A 112 5.07 1.72 -9.84
N VAL A 113 4.27 2.52 -10.55
CA VAL A 113 2.93 2.91 -10.08
C VAL A 113 2.02 1.68 -9.96
N ILE A 114 2.04 0.76 -10.92
CA ILE A 114 1.23 -0.47 -10.87
C ILE A 114 1.64 -1.35 -9.70
N GLU A 115 2.94 -1.54 -9.49
CA GLU A 115 3.48 -2.33 -8.39
C GLU A 115 3.07 -1.74 -7.04
N GLU A 116 3.18 -0.42 -6.87
CA GLU A 116 2.77 0.26 -5.65
C GLU A 116 1.26 0.19 -5.41
N VAL A 117 0.44 0.34 -6.45
CA VAL A 117 -1.02 0.19 -6.35
C VAL A 117 -1.40 -1.22 -5.93
N ASN A 118 -0.79 -2.26 -6.52
CA ASN A 118 -1.06 -3.64 -6.15
C ASN A 118 -0.63 -3.92 -4.70
N SER A 119 0.58 -3.50 -4.31
CA SER A 119 1.07 -3.62 -2.93
C SER A 119 0.14 -2.91 -1.92
N TYR A 120 -0.34 -1.71 -2.27
CA TYR A 120 -1.30 -0.99 -1.45
C TYR A 120 -2.63 -1.74 -1.32
N VAL A 121 -3.20 -2.21 -2.43
CA VAL A 121 -4.46 -2.96 -2.41
C VAL A 121 -4.29 -4.24 -1.58
N ASP A 122 -3.23 -5.01 -1.83
CA ASP A 122 -2.98 -6.29 -1.15
C ASP A 122 -2.80 -6.10 0.36
N SER A 123 -2.04 -5.09 0.79
CA SER A 123 -1.86 -4.78 2.22
C SER A 123 -3.16 -4.38 2.92
N GLN A 124 -4.02 -3.59 2.25
CA GLN A 124 -5.33 -3.20 2.80
C GLN A 124 -6.31 -4.38 2.83
N GLN A 125 -6.28 -5.25 1.83
CA GLN A 125 -7.08 -6.47 1.79
C GLN A 125 -6.66 -7.44 2.91
N GLN A 126 -5.36 -7.66 3.09
CA GLN A 126 -4.84 -8.50 4.16
C GLN A 126 -5.18 -7.94 5.54
N SER A 127 -5.07 -6.63 5.74
CA SER A 127 -5.47 -5.98 7.00
C SER A 127 -6.95 -6.20 7.33
N LYS A 128 -7.84 -6.09 6.32
CA LYS A 128 -9.28 -6.37 6.50
C LYS A 128 -9.61 -7.85 6.72
N LEU A 129 -8.87 -8.77 6.08
CA LEU A 129 -9.05 -10.22 6.27
C LEU A 129 -8.53 -10.69 7.63
N ASN A 130 -7.42 -10.11 8.08
CA ASN A 130 -6.82 -10.36 9.39
C ASN A 130 -7.41 -9.43 10.45
N ALA A 131 -8.67 -9.01 10.28
CA ALA A 131 -9.37 -8.17 11.22
C ALA A 131 -9.33 -8.75 12.65
N LEU A 132 -9.33 -10.08 12.78
CA LEU A 132 -9.16 -10.76 14.05
C LEU A 132 -7.92 -11.65 14.04
N THR A 133 -7.15 -11.59 15.13
CA THR A 133 -6.01 -12.48 15.39
C THR A 133 -6.21 -13.20 16.71
N ILE A 134 -5.80 -14.46 16.82
CA ILE A 134 -5.81 -15.16 18.12
C ILE A 134 -4.46 -14.94 18.78
N SER A 135 -4.48 -14.45 20.02
CA SER A 135 -3.28 -14.21 20.82
C SER A 135 -3.38 -15.06 22.10
N PRO A 136 -2.61 -16.16 22.20
CA PRO A 136 -2.57 -16.96 23.43
C PRO A 136 -1.84 -16.19 24.52
N ILE A 137 -2.36 -16.28 25.76
CA ILE A 137 -1.74 -15.76 26.97
C ILE A 137 -1.41 -16.96 27.86
N PHE A 138 -0.14 -17.06 28.26
CA PHE A 138 0.33 -18.08 29.19
C PHE A 138 0.54 -17.45 30.57
N TYR A 139 0.31 -18.23 31.61
CA TYR A 139 0.71 -17.84 32.96
C TYR A 139 2.24 -17.92 33.09
N SER A 140 2.81 -16.97 33.81
CA SER A 140 4.23 -17.00 34.19
C SER A 140 4.50 -18.17 35.16
N SER A 141 5.73 -18.68 35.14
CA SER A 141 6.17 -19.83 35.93
C SER A 141 5.95 -19.66 37.44
N ILE A 142 5.98 -18.43 37.96
CA ILE A 142 5.72 -18.13 39.38
C ILE A 142 4.34 -18.58 39.85
N TRP A 143 3.37 -18.68 38.93
CA TRP A 143 2.00 -19.09 39.25
C TRP A 143 1.84 -20.62 39.33
N ASP A 144 2.86 -21.39 38.95
CA ASP A 144 2.92 -22.85 39.16
C ASP A 144 3.40 -23.22 40.57
N THR A 145 3.89 -22.23 41.33
CA THR A 145 4.46 -22.44 42.66
C THR A 145 3.45 -22.13 43.75
N GLN A 146 3.73 -22.55 44.98
CA GLN A 146 2.88 -22.21 46.14
C GLN A 146 3.12 -20.78 46.66
N ILE A 147 4.04 -20.02 46.05
CA ILE A 147 4.43 -18.69 46.52
C ILE A 147 3.24 -17.72 46.53
N PRO A 148 2.50 -17.52 45.42
CA PRO A 148 1.41 -16.54 45.41
C PRO A 148 0.34 -16.85 46.46
N ASP A 149 -0.03 -18.13 46.62
CA ASP A 149 -1.03 -18.56 47.59
C ASP A 149 -0.54 -18.42 49.04
N SER A 150 0.67 -18.91 49.33
CA SER A 150 1.23 -18.87 50.69
C SER A 150 1.40 -17.44 51.21
N LEU A 151 1.75 -16.49 50.35
CA LEU A 151 1.95 -15.08 50.73
C LEU A 151 0.64 -14.30 50.89
N THR A 152 -0.42 -14.70 50.19
CA THR A 152 -1.65 -13.88 50.07
C THR A 152 -2.91 -14.54 50.63
N SER A 153 -2.85 -15.80 51.08
CA SER A 153 -3.98 -16.58 51.61
C SER A 153 -4.80 -15.84 52.66
N ARG A 154 -4.13 -15.08 53.54
CA ARG A 154 -4.79 -14.26 54.58
C ARG A 154 -5.72 -13.18 54.01
N HIS A 155 -5.49 -12.72 52.78
CA HIS A 155 -6.24 -11.65 52.12
C HIS A 155 -7.48 -12.12 51.37
N ARG A 156 -7.83 -13.42 51.45
CA ARG A 156 -9.05 -13.95 50.85
C ARG A 156 -10.29 -13.25 51.41
N ASN A 157 -11.14 -12.73 50.52
CA ASN A 157 -12.43 -12.07 50.83
C ASN A 157 -12.36 -10.81 51.72
N GLN A 158 -11.21 -10.14 51.81
CA GLN A 158 -11.04 -9.08 52.82
C GLN A 158 -11.67 -7.73 52.49
N PHE A 159 -12.09 -7.43 51.24
CA PHE A 159 -12.55 -6.08 50.94
C PHE A 159 -13.66 -5.95 49.87
N PRO A 160 -14.80 -5.30 50.18
CA PRO A 160 -15.90 -5.10 49.23
C PRO A 160 -15.85 -3.80 48.40
N ASN A 161 -15.20 -2.72 48.86
CA ASN A 161 -15.27 -1.40 48.21
C ASN A 161 -13.96 -1.01 47.54
N ASP A 162 -13.85 -0.76 46.24
CA ASP A 162 -12.55 -0.43 45.61
C ASP A 162 -11.93 0.89 46.15
N MET A 163 -10.60 1.00 46.07
CA MET A 163 -9.88 2.24 46.38
C MET A 163 -9.42 2.93 45.10
N VAL A 164 -9.29 4.26 45.13
CA VAL A 164 -8.67 5.02 44.04
C VAL A 164 -7.22 5.30 44.38
N THR A 165 -6.30 5.00 43.45
CA THR A 165 -4.88 5.28 43.65
C THR A 165 -4.63 6.78 43.77
N ARG A 166 -3.74 7.17 44.68
CA ARG A 166 -3.31 8.54 44.96
C ARG A 166 -1.87 8.76 44.53
N PRO A 167 -1.51 9.95 44.04
CA PRO A 167 -0.17 10.20 43.55
C PRO A 167 0.79 10.24 44.73
N LEU A 168 1.74 9.31 44.76
CA LEU A 168 2.82 9.29 45.75
C LEU A 168 4.10 9.90 45.19
N GLY A 169 4.25 9.94 43.86
CA GLY A 169 5.43 10.49 43.20
C GLY A 169 6.71 9.71 43.49
N LEU A 170 6.60 8.40 43.75
CA LEU A 170 7.77 7.56 43.98
C LEU A 170 8.50 7.31 42.66
N ASN A 171 9.82 7.53 42.67
CA ASN A 171 10.67 7.22 41.53
C ASN A 171 10.60 5.73 41.20
N VAL A 172 10.68 5.42 39.90
CA VAL A 172 10.76 4.05 39.41
C VAL A 172 12.00 3.37 40.02
N PRO A 173 11.87 2.13 40.54
CA PRO A 173 12.98 1.40 41.12
C PRO A 173 14.10 1.14 40.12
N SER A 174 15.35 1.29 40.56
CA SER A 174 16.51 0.82 39.79
C SER A 174 16.78 -0.68 39.99
N ASP A 175 16.30 -1.24 41.10
CA ASP A 175 16.46 -2.65 41.46
C ASP A 175 15.10 -3.25 41.88
N TRP A 176 14.47 -3.96 40.95
CA TRP A 176 13.19 -4.63 41.21
C TRP A 176 13.31 -5.78 42.20
N ASN A 177 14.46 -6.47 42.25
CA ASN A 177 14.63 -7.61 43.15
C ASN A 177 14.62 -7.16 44.61
N ALA A 178 15.24 -6.02 44.91
CA ALA A 178 15.23 -5.46 46.27
C ALA A 178 13.82 -5.11 46.75
N ILE A 179 12.96 -4.61 45.85
CA ILE A 179 11.60 -4.17 46.20
C ILE A 179 10.61 -5.33 46.23
N LEU A 180 10.79 -6.32 45.36
CA LEU A 180 9.88 -7.47 45.27
C LEU A 180 10.29 -8.63 46.18
N ALA A 181 11.39 -8.50 46.92
CA ALA A 181 11.84 -9.49 47.89
C ALA A 181 10.83 -9.71 49.01
N THR A 182 10.69 -10.98 49.40
CA THR A 182 9.85 -11.46 50.50
C THR A 182 10.62 -11.59 51.81
N GLY A 183 11.96 -11.63 51.75
CA GLY A 183 12.86 -11.90 52.87
C GLY A 183 13.09 -13.39 53.12
N LEU A 184 12.55 -14.27 52.27
CA LEU A 184 12.74 -15.72 52.32
C LEU A 184 13.62 -16.14 51.13
N PRO A 185 14.88 -16.57 51.35
CA PRO A 185 15.83 -16.81 50.27
C PRO A 185 15.34 -17.76 49.17
N ALA A 186 14.54 -18.76 49.53
CA ALA A 186 13.96 -19.71 48.56
C ALA A 186 12.96 -19.03 47.61
N TYR A 187 12.09 -18.15 48.15
CA TYR A 187 11.10 -17.44 47.33
C TYR A 187 11.75 -16.31 46.53
N ASP A 188 12.73 -15.64 47.12
CA ASP A 188 13.41 -14.50 46.49
C ASP A 188 14.20 -14.94 45.25
N ALA A 189 14.75 -16.16 45.22
CA ALA A 189 15.40 -16.72 44.04
C ALA A 189 14.41 -16.92 42.87
N GLU A 190 13.24 -17.50 43.14
CA GLU A 190 12.20 -17.73 42.13
C GLU A 190 11.58 -16.41 41.65
N ILE A 191 11.32 -15.47 42.56
CA ILE A 191 10.83 -14.12 42.22
C ILE A 191 11.85 -13.39 41.35
N SER A 192 13.14 -13.49 41.66
CA SER A 192 14.19 -12.82 40.88
C SER A 192 14.27 -13.38 39.45
N GLN A 193 14.16 -14.70 39.30
CA GLN A 193 14.07 -15.32 37.97
C GLN A 193 12.83 -14.83 37.22
N TRP A 194 11.65 -14.88 37.84
CA TRP A 194 10.40 -14.41 37.23
C TRP A 194 10.48 -12.94 36.80
N VAL A 195 10.98 -12.05 37.65
CA VAL A 195 11.13 -10.61 37.34
C VAL A 195 12.09 -10.38 36.16
N SER A 196 13.11 -11.23 35.99
CA SER A 196 14.05 -11.14 34.86
C SER A 196 13.41 -11.49 33.51
N GLU A 197 12.32 -12.26 33.52
CA GLU A 197 11.55 -12.66 32.32
C GLU A 197 10.49 -11.61 31.94
N MET A 198 10.19 -10.65 32.82
CA MET A 198 9.17 -9.62 32.60
C MET A 198 9.66 -8.46 31.72
N ASP A 199 8.73 -7.88 30.95
CA ASP A 199 8.95 -6.62 30.22
C ASP A 199 9.13 -5.45 31.21
N GLN A 200 10.35 -4.92 31.24
CA GLN A 200 10.73 -3.80 32.10
C GLN A 200 9.94 -2.52 31.81
N GLY A 201 9.48 -2.33 30.57
CA GLY A 201 8.60 -1.22 30.19
C GLY A 201 7.24 -1.33 30.88
N ALA A 202 6.63 -2.52 30.83
CA ALA A 202 5.35 -2.79 31.49
C ALA A 202 5.45 -2.67 33.02
N LEU A 203 6.53 -3.15 33.64
CA LEU A 203 6.77 -2.99 35.09
C LEU A 203 6.85 -1.51 35.49
N ARG A 204 7.55 -0.70 34.69
CA ARG A 204 7.66 0.74 34.90
C ARG A 204 6.30 1.42 34.81
N ASP A 205 5.51 1.11 33.78
CA ASP A 205 4.18 1.69 33.60
C ASP A 205 3.24 1.32 34.75
N LEU A 206 3.26 0.05 35.20
CA LEU A 206 2.48 -0.40 36.35
C LEU A 206 2.85 0.36 37.62
N TRP A 207 4.15 0.56 37.86
CA TRP A 207 4.62 1.34 39.00
C TRP A 207 4.13 2.78 38.94
N GLU A 208 4.21 3.42 37.78
CA GLU A 208 3.73 4.80 37.61
C GLU A 208 2.22 4.94 37.83
N GLU A 209 1.43 3.93 37.44
CA GLU A 209 -0.04 3.92 37.64
C GLU A 209 -0.46 3.72 39.11
N VAL A 210 0.34 3.00 39.91
CA VAL A 210 -0.01 2.66 41.31
C VAL A 210 0.72 3.51 42.34
N PHE A 211 2.03 3.72 42.15
CA PHE A 211 2.93 4.36 43.12
C PHE A 211 3.57 5.67 42.60
N GLY A 212 3.50 5.93 41.29
CA GLY A 212 4.07 7.13 40.69
C GLY A 212 3.12 8.32 40.68
N LEU A 213 3.15 9.07 39.57
CA LEU A 213 2.32 10.27 39.37
C LEU A 213 1.05 10.01 38.55
N ARG A 214 0.98 8.89 37.81
CA ARG A 214 -0.11 8.57 36.87
C ARG A 214 -1.29 7.86 37.58
N THR A 215 -1.75 8.42 38.68
CA THR A 215 -2.76 7.82 39.57
C THR A 215 -4.16 8.41 39.35
N GLY A 216 -5.16 7.94 40.11
CA GLY A 216 -6.55 8.42 40.02
C GLY A 216 -7.52 7.42 39.38
N ARG A 217 -7.06 6.19 39.12
CA ARG A 217 -7.92 5.08 38.69
C ARG A 217 -8.24 4.17 39.87
N PRO A 218 -9.39 3.47 39.84
CA PRO A 218 -9.67 2.42 40.81
C PRO A 218 -8.58 1.33 40.75
N LEU A 219 -8.03 0.92 41.90
CA LEU A 219 -6.93 -0.03 41.96
C LEU A 219 -7.35 -1.38 41.38
N TRP A 220 -8.58 -1.81 41.63
CA TRP A 220 -9.10 -3.04 41.04
C TRP A 220 -9.07 -3.01 39.51
N ASP A 221 -9.40 -1.87 38.90
CA ASP A 221 -9.34 -1.71 37.44
C ASP A 221 -7.90 -1.79 36.92
N ILE A 222 -6.93 -1.26 37.66
CA ILE A 222 -5.50 -1.39 37.30
C ILE A 222 -5.07 -2.86 37.37
N LEU A 223 -5.50 -3.57 38.41
CA LEU A 223 -5.09 -4.96 38.69
C LEU A 223 -5.82 -6.01 37.85
N THR A 224 -7.04 -5.72 37.37
CA THR A 224 -7.91 -6.74 36.76
C THR A 224 -8.45 -6.39 35.37
N SER A 225 -8.40 -5.12 34.93
CA SER A 225 -9.01 -4.74 33.66
C SER A 225 -8.19 -5.25 32.46
N PRO A 226 -8.80 -6.03 31.54
CA PRO A 226 -8.18 -6.39 30.27
C PRO A 226 -8.17 -5.24 29.25
N THR A 227 -8.83 -4.11 29.54
CA THR A 227 -9.28 -3.15 28.51
C THR A 227 -8.74 -1.72 28.62
N GLY A 228 -7.83 -1.41 29.55
CA GLY A 228 -7.34 -0.04 29.71
C GLY A 228 -5.83 0.07 29.72
N THR A 229 -5.25 0.72 28.71
CA THR A 229 -3.84 1.15 28.47
C THR A 229 -2.86 0.14 27.85
N ASP A 230 -1.94 0.65 27.02
CA ASP A 230 -0.94 -0.01 26.15
C ASP A 230 0.12 -0.88 26.87
N MET A 231 -0.08 -1.25 28.14
CA MET A 231 0.78 -2.26 28.75
C MET A 231 0.52 -3.59 28.06
N GLY A 232 1.56 -4.16 27.45
CA GLY A 232 1.55 -5.52 26.91
C GLY A 232 0.90 -6.47 27.92
N ARG A 233 -0.14 -7.20 27.46
CA ARG A 233 -1.08 -7.90 28.35
C ARG A 233 -0.45 -9.00 29.22
N TYR A 234 0.76 -9.45 28.89
CA TYR A 234 1.56 -10.36 29.71
C TYR A 234 1.88 -9.78 31.10
N GLY A 235 2.07 -8.47 31.24
CA GLY A 235 2.36 -7.84 32.53
C GLY A 235 1.19 -7.79 33.52
N ARG A 236 -0.05 -8.13 33.11
CA ARG A 236 -1.25 -7.89 33.93
C ARG A 236 -1.73 -9.07 34.76
N LEU A 237 -1.48 -10.31 34.35
CA LEU A 237 -1.68 -11.47 35.24
C LEU A 237 -0.75 -11.37 36.44
N ASP A 238 0.45 -10.85 36.20
CA ASP A 238 1.54 -10.67 37.15
C ASP A 238 1.41 -9.41 38.01
N ALA A 239 0.66 -8.40 37.54
CA ALA A 239 0.50 -7.11 38.19
C ALA A 239 0.02 -7.19 39.65
N PRO A 240 -1.00 -8.01 40.02
CA PRO A 240 -1.40 -8.21 41.41
C PRO A 240 -0.24 -8.63 42.32
N LEU A 241 0.61 -9.56 41.86
CA LEU A 241 1.71 -10.06 42.67
C LEU A 241 2.83 -9.02 42.81
N VAL A 242 3.16 -8.31 41.72
CA VAL A 242 4.13 -7.20 41.74
C VAL A 242 3.68 -6.12 42.72
N VAL A 243 2.43 -5.65 42.59
CA VAL A 243 1.89 -4.58 43.45
C VAL A 243 1.80 -5.03 44.91
N PHE A 244 1.44 -6.30 45.17
CA PHE A 244 1.41 -6.86 46.51
C PHE A 244 2.78 -6.83 47.19
N LEU A 245 3.80 -7.35 46.50
CA LEU A 245 5.17 -7.42 47.02
C LEU A 245 5.74 -6.02 47.22
N ALA A 246 5.58 -5.13 46.23
CA ALA A 246 6.03 -3.74 46.32
C ALA A 246 5.35 -2.98 47.46
N ALA A 247 4.02 -3.08 47.61
CA ALA A 247 3.28 -2.39 48.67
C ALA A 247 3.68 -2.92 50.06
N ARG A 248 3.96 -4.21 50.19
CA ARG A 248 4.48 -4.79 51.43
C ARG A 248 5.86 -4.22 51.77
N HIS A 249 6.79 -4.22 50.83
CA HIS A 249 8.12 -3.65 51.03
C HIS A 249 8.05 -2.16 51.39
N LEU A 250 7.26 -1.38 50.66
CA LEU A 250 7.07 0.06 50.88
C LEU A 250 6.34 0.37 52.20
N GLY A 251 5.53 -0.55 52.73
CA GLY A 251 4.91 -0.43 54.05
C GLY A 251 5.90 -0.60 55.20
N GLU A 252 6.94 -1.43 55.00
CA GLU A 252 8.02 -1.69 55.96
C GLU A 252 9.14 -0.65 55.84
N ASN A 253 9.49 -0.24 54.62
CA ASN A 253 10.57 0.69 54.29
C ASN A 253 10.01 2.00 53.76
N LEU A 254 10.14 3.08 54.53
CA LEU A 254 9.60 4.40 54.18
C LEU A 254 10.53 5.18 53.21
N PRO A 255 10.07 5.55 52.01
CA PRO A 255 10.79 6.48 51.13
C PRO A 255 11.00 7.87 51.76
N ALA A 256 12.14 8.50 51.49
CA ALA A 256 12.54 9.77 52.10
C ALA A 256 11.68 10.99 51.70
N SER A 257 10.89 10.90 50.64
CA SER A 257 10.25 12.04 49.97
C SER A 257 8.71 12.01 49.98
N ILE A 258 8.08 11.33 50.93
CA ILE A 258 6.61 11.20 50.98
C ILE A 258 5.97 12.40 51.69
N ASN A 259 4.99 13.02 51.02
CA ASN A 259 4.18 14.13 51.55
C ASN A 259 2.90 13.62 52.25
N MET A 260 3.03 12.64 53.14
CA MET A 260 1.95 12.08 53.96
C MET A 260 2.49 11.75 55.36
N ASP A 261 1.64 11.83 56.38
CA ASP A 261 2.03 11.36 57.71
C ASP A 261 2.23 9.84 57.72
N LEU A 262 3.12 9.38 58.60
CA LEU A 262 3.54 7.98 58.66
C LEU A 262 2.37 7.00 58.88
N THR A 263 1.37 7.41 59.68
CA THR A 263 0.23 6.55 60.01
C THR A 263 -0.67 6.39 58.79
N THR A 264 -1.02 7.49 58.12
CA THR A 264 -1.80 7.48 56.88
C THR A 264 -1.09 6.72 55.77
N TYR A 265 0.22 6.92 55.61
CA TYR A 265 1.00 6.21 54.61
C TYR A 265 1.00 4.70 54.83
N ARG A 266 1.25 4.24 56.07
CA ARG A 266 1.22 2.80 56.40
C ARG A 266 -0.16 2.19 56.20
N GLN A 267 -1.22 2.90 56.57
CA GLN A 267 -2.60 2.46 56.30
C GLN A 267 -2.85 2.34 54.81
N TYR A 268 -2.42 3.32 54.01
CA TYR A 268 -2.58 3.32 52.57
C TYR A 268 -1.81 2.17 51.90
N MET A 269 -0.56 1.92 52.28
CA MET A 269 0.21 0.76 51.78
C MET A 269 -0.41 -0.57 52.19
N ALA A 270 -0.90 -0.69 53.44
CA ALA A 270 -1.58 -1.90 53.90
C ALA A 270 -2.89 -2.15 53.11
N GLU A 271 -3.61 -1.09 52.76
CA GLU A 271 -4.81 -1.19 51.95
C GLU A 271 -4.47 -1.63 50.52
N ILE A 272 -3.44 -1.05 49.88
CA ILE A 272 -2.96 -1.48 48.55
C ILE A 272 -2.55 -2.95 48.58
N ALA A 273 -1.73 -3.35 49.55
CA ALA A 273 -1.30 -4.73 49.73
C ALA A 273 -2.50 -5.66 49.96
N GLY A 274 -3.49 -5.24 50.74
CA GLY A 274 -4.72 -6.01 50.95
C GLY A 274 -5.48 -6.27 49.66
N ARG A 275 -5.63 -5.27 48.79
CA ARG A 275 -6.31 -5.41 47.49
C ARG A 275 -5.52 -6.23 46.49
N ALA A 276 -4.23 -5.94 46.38
CA ALA A 276 -3.34 -6.70 45.51
C ALA A 276 -3.30 -8.17 45.93
N GLY A 277 -3.24 -8.45 47.24
CA GLY A 277 -3.32 -9.81 47.78
C GLY A 277 -4.65 -10.51 47.48
N GLN A 278 -5.78 -9.81 47.57
CA GLN A 278 -7.08 -10.34 47.14
C GLN A 278 -7.10 -10.64 45.64
N ALA A 279 -6.56 -9.75 44.81
CA ALA A 279 -6.45 -9.96 43.36
C ALA A 279 -5.54 -11.16 43.02
N VAL A 280 -4.43 -11.35 43.74
CA VAL A 280 -3.57 -12.55 43.61
C VAL A 280 -4.37 -13.82 43.94
N GLN A 281 -5.12 -13.83 45.04
CA GLN A 281 -5.96 -14.98 45.41
C GLN A 281 -7.02 -15.29 44.34
N ASN A 282 -7.62 -14.26 43.74
CA ASN A 282 -8.54 -14.45 42.61
C ASN A 282 -7.81 -15.03 41.38
N SER A 283 -6.59 -14.56 41.07
CA SER A 283 -5.79 -15.13 39.98
C SER A 283 -5.43 -16.59 40.22
N VAL A 284 -5.09 -16.98 41.45
CA VAL A 284 -4.86 -18.39 41.83
C VAL A 284 -6.13 -19.22 41.63
N ALA A 285 -7.28 -18.74 42.13
CA ALA A 285 -8.56 -19.44 41.98
C ALA A 285 -8.98 -19.57 40.51
N ASN A 286 -8.82 -18.50 39.72
CA ASN A 286 -9.10 -18.49 38.29
C ASN A 286 -8.20 -19.49 37.56
N ARG A 287 -6.89 -19.52 37.83
CA ARG A 287 -5.98 -20.48 37.21
C ARG A 287 -6.42 -21.92 37.47
N VAL A 288 -6.81 -22.25 38.69
CA VAL A 288 -7.32 -23.60 39.02
C VAL A 288 -8.62 -23.89 38.25
N SER A 289 -9.53 -22.92 38.13
CA SER A 289 -10.74 -23.07 37.33
C SER A 289 -10.42 -23.27 35.85
N ASP A 290 -9.45 -22.51 35.32
CA ASP A 290 -9.07 -22.52 33.92
C ASP A 290 -8.46 -23.87 33.54
N LEU A 291 -7.52 -24.38 34.36
CA LEU A 291 -6.92 -25.71 34.17
C LEU A 291 -7.95 -26.86 34.26
N ASN A 292 -9.07 -26.67 34.95
CA ASN A 292 -10.14 -27.66 35.09
C ASN A 292 -11.22 -27.57 33.99
N GLY A 293 -10.89 -27.02 32.81
CA GLY A 293 -11.81 -26.91 31.69
C GLY A 293 -12.61 -25.62 31.67
N GLY A 294 -12.02 -24.53 32.17
CA GLY A 294 -12.56 -23.18 32.04
C GLY A 294 -12.69 -22.71 30.59
N PRO A 295 -13.22 -21.49 30.39
CA PRO A 295 -13.40 -20.92 29.05
C PRO A 295 -12.04 -20.72 28.36
N ILE A 296 -11.98 -20.96 27.05
CA ILE A 296 -10.77 -20.77 26.25
C ILE A 296 -10.55 -19.28 25.95
N VAL A 297 -11.62 -18.53 25.71
CA VAL A 297 -11.53 -17.10 25.36
C VAL A 297 -11.57 -16.24 26.61
N ILE A 298 -10.51 -15.44 26.80
CA ILE A 298 -10.37 -14.49 27.91
C ILE A 298 -11.05 -13.17 27.56
N SER A 299 -10.78 -12.63 26.36
CA SER A 299 -11.37 -11.37 25.93
C SER A 299 -11.44 -11.24 24.43
N VAL A 300 -12.44 -10.49 23.97
CA VAL A 300 -12.69 -10.18 22.56
C VAL A 300 -12.52 -8.67 22.32
N PRO A 301 -12.06 -8.25 21.14
CA PRO A 301 -11.93 -6.83 20.83
C PRO A 301 -13.31 -6.16 20.72
N ARG A 302 -13.47 -4.98 21.34
CA ARG A 302 -14.75 -4.24 21.35
C ARG A 302 -15.21 -3.78 19.96
N THR A 303 -14.27 -3.55 19.05
CA THR A 303 -14.53 -3.02 17.69
C THR A 303 -14.77 -4.13 16.67
N GLY A 304 -14.71 -5.41 17.06
CA GLY A 304 -14.69 -6.54 16.13
C GLY A 304 -13.40 -6.62 15.30
N GLN A 305 -12.40 -5.79 15.63
CA GLN A 305 -11.06 -5.80 15.03
C GLN A 305 -10.00 -5.82 16.13
N GLY A 306 -8.97 -6.64 15.97
CA GLY A 306 -7.85 -6.80 16.90
C GLY A 306 -7.71 -8.23 17.42
N ALA A 307 -6.97 -8.38 18.52
CA ALA A 307 -6.66 -9.69 19.06
C ALA A 307 -7.81 -10.24 19.94
N VAL A 308 -8.21 -11.47 19.66
CA VAL A 308 -8.96 -12.36 20.55
C VAL A 308 -7.95 -13.04 21.46
N PHE A 309 -8.02 -12.75 22.75
CA PHE A 309 -7.10 -13.32 23.71
C PHE A 309 -7.65 -14.62 24.25
N VAL A 310 -6.84 -15.66 24.20
CA VAL A 310 -7.19 -17.00 24.66
C VAL A 310 -6.24 -17.45 25.75
N HIS A 311 -6.71 -18.31 26.64
CA HIS A 311 -5.84 -18.97 27.60
C HIS A 311 -4.96 -19.97 26.83
N GLY A 312 -3.64 -19.79 26.89
CA GLY A 312 -2.67 -20.50 26.06
C GLY A 312 -2.74 -22.01 26.26
N ASP A 313 -2.70 -22.50 27.51
CA ASP A 313 -2.72 -23.94 27.79
C ASP A 313 -4.04 -24.60 27.35
N ASN A 314 -5.18 -24.01 27.72
CA ASN A 314 -6.49 -24.48 27.29
C ASN A 314 -6.68 -24.41 25.77
N TYR A 315 -6.14 -23.39 25.12
CA TYR A 315 -6.20 -23.28 23.66
C TYR A 315 -5.35 -24.35 22.98
N ASN A 316 -4.14 -24.62 23.47
CA ASN A 316 -3.30 -25.69 22.96
C ASN A 316 -3.98 -27.06 23.14
N ALA A 317 -4.48 -27.36 24.35
CA ALA A 317 -5.21 -28.59 24.62
C ALA A 317 -6.47 -28.73 23.76
N TYR A 318 -7.16 -27.62 23.48
CA TYR A 318 -8.31 -27.58 22.58
C TYR A 318 -7.92 -27.93 21.13
N LEU A 319 -6.82 -27.37 20.63
CA LEU A 319 -6.30 -27.69 19.29
C LEU A 319 -5.85 -29.17 19.20
N GLU A 320 -5.18 -29.68 20.24
CA GLU A 320 -4.76 -31.09 20.32
C GLU A 320 -5.95 -32.05 20.32
N ALA A 321 -7.08 -31.65 20.92
CA ALA A 321 -8.34 -32.39 20.91
C ALA A 321 -9.09 -32.31 19.56
N GLY A 322 -8.52 -31.67 18.54
CA GLY A 322 -9.12 -31.51 17.21
C GLY A 322 -9.96 -30.24 17.04
N GLY A 323 -9.89 -29.31 17.99
CA GLY A 323 -10.51 -28.00 17.88
C GLY A 323 -9.88 -27.13 16.79
N THR A 324 -10.65 -26.17 16.27
CA THR A 324 -10.22 -25.26 15.20
C THR A 324 -10.13 -23.80 15.67
N PRO A 325 -9.17 -23.01 15.16
CA PRO A 325 -9.13 -21.55 15.35
C PRO A 325 -10.42 -20.85 14.88
N GLU A 326 -11.05 -21.36 13.83
CA GLU A 326 -12.28 -20.82 13.25
C GLU A 326 -13.44 -20.79 14.24
N ALA A 327 -13.60 -21.84 15.07
CA ALA A 327 -14.64 -21.85 16.10
C ALA A 327 -14.39 -20.78 17.19
N VAL A 328 -13.12 -20.52 17.54
CA VAL A 328 -12.75 -19.46 18.49
C VAL A 328 -13.10 -18.07 17.93
N LEU A 329 -12.78 -17.84 16.66
CA LEU A 329 -13.13 -16.59 15.96
C LEU A 329 -14.65 -16.43 15.81
N GLY A 330 -15.36 -17.52 15.51
CA GLY A 330 -16.82 -17.54 15.48
C GLY A 330 -17.44 -17.22 16.83
N ALA A 331 -16.90 -17.77 17.93
CA ALA A 331 -17.33 -17.46 19.29
C ALA A 331 -17.11 -15.98 19.64
N ALA A 332 -15.97 -15.42 19.21
CA ALA A 332 -15.67 -14.01 19.41
C ALA A 332 -16.66 -13.10 18.68
N MET A 333 -17.01 -13.42 17.43
CA MET A 333 -17.94 -12.63 16.61
C MET A 333 -19.41 -12.74 17.02
N THR A 334 -19.81 -13.88 17.58
CA THR A 334 -21.22 -14.12 17.97
C THR A 334 -21.51 -13.75 19.43
N ASN A 335 -20.55 -13.12 20.13
CA ASN A 335 -20.60 -12.83 21.56
C ASN A 335 -20.86 -14.09 22.42
N ARG A 336 -20.33 -15.23 21.95
CA ARG A 336 -20.40 -16.55 22.61
C ARG A 336 -19.05 -16.99 23.16
N ALA A 337 -18.13 -16.04 23.36
CA ALA A 337 -16.79 -16.27 23.88
C ALA A 337 -16.76 -17.09 25.18
N GLY A 338 -17.75 -16.90 26.07
CA GLY A 338 -17.86 -17.68 27.31
C GLY A 338 -18.41 -19.11 27.16
N GLN A 339 -18.81 -19.53 25.95
CA GLN A 339 -19.40 -20.86 25.68
C GLN A 339 -18.39 -21.86 25.11
N ILE A 340 -17.18 -21.41 24.79
CA ILE A 340 -16.13 -22.28 24.26
C ILE A 340 -15.15 -22.68 25.37
N SER A 341 -15.07 -23.98 25.62
CA SER A 341 -14.20 -24.63 26.59
C SER A 341 -13.71 -25.96 26.00
N LEU A 342 -12.81 -26.64 26.72
CA LEU A 342 -12.31 -27.96 26.31
C LEU A 342 -13.42 -29.01 26.14
N ASN A 343 -14.56 -28.83 26.81
CA ASN A 343 -15.69 -29.76 26.81
C ASN A 343 -16.85 -29.30 25.92
N THR A 344 -16.66 -28.30 25.06
CA THR A 344 -17.72 -27.79 24.19
C THR A 344 -18.20 -28.90 23.24
N PRO A 345 -19.53 -29.14 23.13
CA PRO A 345 -20.06 -30.17 22.25
C PRO A 345 -19.69 -29.91 20.78
N PRO A 346 -19.36 -30.96 19.98
CA PRO A 346 -18.96 -30.81 18.58
C PRO A 346 -19.97 -30.05 17.70
N GLU A 347 -21.27 -30.20 17.97
CA GLU A 347 -22.32 -29.46 17.23
C GLU A 347 -22.25 -27.96 17.46
N VAL A 348 -21.89 -27.52 18.68
CA VAL A 348 -21.69 -26.10 18.98
C VAL A 348 -20.44 -25.58 18.28
N LEU A 349 -19.35 -26.35 18.26
CA LEU A 349 -18.13 -25.99 17.52
C LEU A 349 -18.41 -25.78 16.02
N ARG A 350 -19.15 -26.71 15.40
CA ARG A 350 -19.55 -26.61 13.99
C ARG A 350 -20.39 -25.36 13.70
N GLN A 351 -21.35 -25.03 14.57
CA GLN A 351 -22.14 -23.80 14.44
C GLN A 351 -21.26 -22.53 14.51
N LEU A 352 -20.24 -22.54 15.36
CA LEU A 352 -19.30 -21.42 15.48
C LEU A 352 -18.42 -21.30 14.23
N GLU A 353 -17.91 -22.41 13.70
CA GLU A 353 -17.15 -22.44 12.44
C GLU A 353 -17.98 -21.93 11.24
N GLU A 354 -19.25 -22.35 11.14
CA GLU A 354 -20.18 -21.87 10.12
C GLU A 354 -20.44 -20.36 10.25
N SER A 355 -20.58 -19.87 11.49
CA SER A 355 -20.74 -18.44 11.75
C SER A 355 -19.51 -17.64 11.29
N TRP A 356 -18.30 -18.13 11.55
CA TRP A 356 -17.07 -17.50 11.07
C TRP A 356 -16.93 -17.55 9.56
N THR A 357 -17.29 -18.68 8.94
CA THR A 357 -17.27 -18.84 7.48
C THR A 357 -18.20 -17.83 6.81
N THR A 358 -19.39 -17.62 7.37
CA THR A 358 -20.36 -16.62 6.91
C THR A 358 -19.80 -15.21 7.05
N THR A 359 -19.20 -14.87 8.19
CA THR A 359 -18.54 -13.58 8.41
C THR A 359 -17.38 -13.35 7.45
N LYS A 360 -16.53 -14.35 7.23
CA LYS A 360 -15.40 -14.27 6.28
C LYS A 360 -15.90 -14.05 4.85
N ALA A 361 -16.99 -14.71 4.44
CA ALA A 361 -17.62 -14.48 3.14
C ALA A 361 -18.15 -13.04 3.01
N LEU A 362 -18.78 -12.49 4.07
CA LEU A 362 -19.22 -11.10 4.11
C LEU A 362 -18.05 -10.12 4.02
N LEU A 363 -16.97 -10.34 4.77
CA LEU A 363 -15.75 -9.54 4.72
C LEU A 363 -15.12 -9.56 3.32
N ASN A 364 -15.02 -10.74 2.70
CA ASN A 364 -14.56 -10.87 1.32
C ASN A 364 -15.44 -10.08 0.34
N SER A 365 -16.77 -10.16 0.48
CA SER A 365 -17.69 -9.39 -0.35
C SER A 365 -17.50 -7.89 -0.17
N GLN A 366 -17.31 -7.43 1.07
CA GLN A 366 -17.05 -6.02 1.37
C GLN A 366 -15.69 -5.57 0.80
N ILE A 367 -14.66 -6.39 0.90
CA ILE A 367 -13.36 -6.13 0.29
C ILE A 367 -13.48 -5.98 -1.24
N GLN A 368 -14.25 -6.84 -1.90
CA GLN A 368 -14.47 -6.71 -3.35
C GLN A 368 -15.28 -5.46 -3.70
N SER A 369 -16.27 -5.09 -2.89
CA SER A 369 -17.01 -3.83 -3.04
C SER A 369 -16.11 -2.60 -2.89
N ASP A 370 -15.22 -2.61 -1.89
CA ASP A 370 -14.30 -1.52 -1.60
C ASP A 370 -13.10 -1.47 -2.55
N ARG A 371 -12.87 -2.53 -3.33
CA ARG A 371 -11.68 -2.71 -4.16
C ARG A 371 -11.43 -1.54 -5.11
N ARG A 372 -12.49 -0.98 -5.71
CA ARG A 372 -12.37 0.21 -6.56
C ARG A 372 -11.84 1.40 -5.76
N ALA A 373 -12.38 1.65 -4.56
CA ALA A 373 -11.94 2.75 -3.72
C ALA A 373 -10.48 2.58 -3.31
N LEU A 374 -10.07 1.35 -2.96
CA LEU A 374 -8.67 1.02 -2.67
C LEU A 374 -7.74 1.26 -3.86
N ILE A 375 -8.15 0.87 -5.08
CA ILE A 375 -7.35 1.14 -6.29
C ILE A 375 -7.22 2.64 -6.53
N VAL A 376 -8.32 3.41 -6.44
CA VAL A 376 -8.27 4.87 -6.62
C VAL A 376 -7.37 5.54 -5.57
N GLN A 377 -7.42 5.08 -4.32
CA GLN A 377 -6.55 5.58 -3.26
C GLN A 377 -5.08 5.19 -3.49
N GLY A 378 -4.81 3.94 -3.89
CA GLY A 378 -3.49 3.48 -4.28
C GLY A 378 -2.92 4.30 -5.44
N LEU A 379 -3.72 4.56 -6.48
CA LEU A 379 -3.33 5.37 -7.63
C LEU A 379 -2.98 6.80 -7.20
N ARG A 380 -3.80 7.38 -6.31
CA ARG A 380 -3.55 8.72 -5.76
C ARG A 380 -2.22 8.78 -5.02
N ILE A 381 -1.91 7.77 -4.20
CA ILE A 381 -0.65 7.72 -3.43
C ILE A 381 0.53 7.54 -4.39
N ALA A 382 0.47 6.54 -5.26
CA ALA A 382 1.56 6.17 -6.15
C ALA A 382 1.88 7.26 -7.18
N ILE A 383 0.86 7.84 -7.83
CA ILE A 383 1.06 8.92 -8.80
C ILE A 383 1.55 10.19 -8.08
N ASN A 384 1.01 10.53 -6.92
CA ASN A 384 1.49 11.68 -6.16
C ASN A 384 2.95 11.53 -5.76
N ARG A 385 3.38 10.32 -5.36
CA ARG A 385 4.79 10.02 -5.11
C ARG A 385 5.63 10.27 -6.36
N GLN A 386 5.24 9.75 -7.51
CA GLN A 386 5.94 10.01 -8.78
C GLN A 386 5.99 11.51 -9.10
N ILE A 387 4.91 12.26 -8.89
CA ILE A 387 4.88 13.71 -9.10
C ILE A 387 5.86 14.43 -8.18
N VAL A 388 6.09 13.97 -6.96
CA VAL A 388 7.00 14.62 -5.99
C VAL A 388 8.46 14.22 -6.21
N GLU A 389 8.72 12.96 -6.58
CA GLU A 389 10.09 12.43 -6.72
C GLU A 389 10.71 12.70 -8.10
N THR A 390 9.90 13.02 -9.11
CA THR A 390 10.40 13.31 -10.46
C THR A 390 11.15 14.64 -10.49
N PRO A 391 12.38 14.72 -11.04
CA PRO A 391 13.11 15.98 -11.21
C PRO A 391 12.36 16.99 -12.07
N ASP A 392 12.58 18.29 -11.85
CA ASP A 392 11.88 19.35 -12.61
C ASP A 392 12.25 19.32 -14.11
N GLU A 393 13.43 18.80 -14.47
CA GLU A 393 13.89 18.69 -15.86
C GLU A 393 13.10 17.66 -16.68
N GLU A 394 12.47 16.68 -16.02
CA GLU A 394 11.63 15.66 -16.67
C GLU A 394 10.16 16.09 -16.80
N LEU A 395 9.77 17.18 -16.13
CA LEU A 395 8.42 17.72 -16.16
C LEU A 395 8.30 18.87 -17.17
N ALA A 396 7.07 19.20 -17.55
CA ALA A 396 6.84 20.34 -18.42
C ALA A 396 7.36 21.63 -17.76
N PRO A 397 8.13 22.46 -18.49
CA PRO A 397 8.74 23.65 -17.92
C PRO A 397 7.67 24.65 -17.46
N ASN A 398 7.93 25.33 -16.34
CA ASN A 398 7.08 26.35 -15.74
C ASN A 398 5.70 25.87 -15.23
N ILE A 399 5.48 24.55 -15.10
CA ILE A 399 4.26 24.03 -14.46
C ILE A 399 4.55 23.67 -13.00
N PRO A 400 3.89 24.31 -12.01
CA PRO A 400 4.12 24.01 -10.61
C PRO A 400 3.48 22.67 -10.20
N ARG A 401 4.09 21.96 -9.24
CA ARG A 401 3.69 20.59 -8.83
C ARG A 401 2.23 20.47 -8.37
N ASN A 402 1.67 21.53 -7.77
CA ASN A 402 0.27 21.56 -7.36
C ASN A 402 -0.71 21.43 -8.53
N VAL A 403 -0.35 21.88 -9.74
CA VAL A 403 -1.18 21.73 -10.95
C VAL A 403 -1.26 20.26 -11.34
N TYR A 404 -0.14 19.52 -11.32
CA TYR A 404 -0.11 18.09 -11.57
C TYR A 404 -0.98 17.31 -10.56
N VAL A 405 -0.90 17.67 -9.27
CA VAL A 405 -1.75 17.08 -8.23
C VAL A 405 -3.24 17.40 -8.47
N GLY A 406 -3.55 18.63 -8.92
CA GLY A 406 -4.89 19.03 -9.33
C GLY A 406 -5.45 18.17 -10.47
N LEU A 407 -4.67 18.03 -11.56
CA LEU A 407 -5.02 17.20 -12.73
C LEU A 407 -5.20 15.73 -12.36
N MET A 408 -4.32 15.20 -11.50
CA MET A 408 -4.44 13.84 -10.96
C MET A 408 -5.78 13.67 -10.24
N ASN A 409 -6.12 14.59 -9.34
CA ASN A 409 -7.36 14.53 -8.57
C ASN A 409 -8.61 14.59 -9.46
N GLU A 410 -8.58 15.41 -10.50
CA GLU A 410 -9.65 15.52 -11.48
C GLU A 410 -9.83 14.22 -12.28
N LYS A 411 -8.74 13.70 -12.85
CA LYS A 411 -8.78 12.46 -13.63
C LYS A 411 -9.22 11.26 -12.80
N LEU A 412 -8.72 11.14 -11.55
CA LEU A 412 -9.14 10.06 -10.65
C LEU A 412 -10.62 10.15 -10.25
N LYS A 413 -11.18 11.36 -10.14
CA LYS A 413 -12.63 11.55 -9.89
C LYS A 413 -13.49 11.11 -11.07
N ALA A 414 -13.00 11.26 -12.30
CA ALA A 414 -13.71 10.88 -13.51
C ALA A 414 -13.74 9.35 -13.76
N LEU A 415 -12.95 8.56 -13.03
CA LEU A 415 -12.90 7.11 -13.22
C LEU A 415 -14.18 6.42 -12.73
N GLN A 416 -15.02 5.97 -13.66
CA GLN A 416 -16.27 5.26 -13.35
C GLN A 416 -16.07 3.75 -13.14
N THR A 417 -15.28 3.11 -14.00
CA THR A 417 -15.05 1.66 -13.96
C THR A 417 -13.56 1.38 -13.99
N ILE A 418 -13.07 0.54 -13.07
CA ILE A 418 -11.68 0.11 -13.01
C ILE A 418 -11.65 -1.41 -12.86
N ARG A 419 -10.97 -2.10 -13.79
CA ARG A 419 -10.65 -3.53 -13.69
C ARG A 419 -9.15 -3.70 -13.55
N GLN A 420 -8.72 -4.72 -12.80
CA GLN A 420 -7.29 -5.00 -12.58
C GLN A 420 -6.57 -5.35 -13.89
N GLU A 421 -7.24 -6.10 -14.78
CA GLU A 421 -6.74 -6.47 -16.11
C GLU A 421 -6.43 -5.24 -16.98
N THR A 422 -7.14 -4.13 -16.76
CA THR A 422 -6.97 -2.87 -17.48
C THR A 422 -6.07 -1.86 -16.76
N LEU A 423 -5.48 -2.25 -15.62
CA LEU A 423 -4.71 -1.32 -14.78
C LEU A 423 -3.49 -0.77 -15.52
N TRP A 424 -2.86 -1.55 -16.39
CA TRP A 424 -1.77 -1.09 -17.26
C TRP A 424 -2.18 0.11 -18.11
N PHE A 425 -3.24 -0.03 -18.91
CA PHE A 425 -3.72 1.02 -19.81
C PHE A 425 -4.19 2.25 -19.04
N LEU A 426 -4.87 2.05 -17.92
CA LEU A 426 -5.31 3.13 -17.06
C LEU A 426 -4.13 3.92 -16.48
N VAL A 427 -3.12 3.23 -15.91
CA VAL A 427 -1.95 3.90 -15.35
C VAL A 427 -1.14 4.58 -16.44
N ARG A 428 -0.97 3.95 -17.61
CA ARG A 428 -0.33 4.57 -18.78
C ARG A 428 -1.01 5.89 -19.12
N ASP A 429 -2.33 5.90 -19.26
CA ASP A 429 -3.08 7.10 -19.61
C ASP A 429 -2.99 8.18 -18.53
N LEU A 430 -3.10 7.80 -17.26
CA LEU A 430 -2.95 8.74 -16.14
C LEU A 430 -1.54 9.35 -16.10
N VAL A 431 -0.49 8.54 -16.11
CA VAL A 431 0.89 9.02 -16.05
C VAL A 431 1.21 9.90 -17.25
N CYS A 432 0.82 9.47 -18.45
CA CYS A 432 1.07 10.25 -19.66
C CYS A 432 0.28 11.57 -19.67
N ASP A 433 -1.01 11.55 -19.34
CA ASP A 433 -1.84 12.76 -19.40
C ASP A 433 -1.55 13.74 -18.25
N ILE A 434 -1.03 13.26 -17.13
CA ILE A 434 -0.70 14.13 -15.99
C ILE A 434 0.71 14.70 -16.17
N MET A 435 1.72 13.83 -16.32
CA MET A 435 3.12 14.24 -16.22
C MET A 435 3.77 14.52 -17.59
N TYR A 436 3.33 13.83 -18.65
CA TYR A 436 3.97 13.83 -19.96
C TYR A 436 3.07 14.35 -21.09
N ALA A 437 2.05 15.15 -20.75
CA ALA A 437 1.06 15.66 -21.71
C ALA A 437 1.65 16.56 -22.80
N HIS A 438 2.86 17.09 -22.57
CA HIS A 438 3.61 17.92 -23.50
C HIS A 438 4.46 17.10 -24.50
N THR A 439 4.36 15.77 -24.47
CA THR A 439 5.17 14.85 -25.28
C THR A 439 4.28 13.86 -26.05
N ASP A 440 4.84 13.24 -27.08
CA ASP A 440 4.13 12.22 -27.87
C ASP A 440 4.20 10.81 -27.28
N VAL A 441 4.71 10.67 -26.05
CA VAL A 441 4.92 9.35 -25.42
C VAL A 441 3.63 8.55 -25.35
N LYS A 442 2.49 9.19 -25.07
CA LYS A 442 1.19 8.51 -25.04
C LYS A 442 0.85 7.88 -26.39
N ALA A 443 1.05 8.62 -27.48
CA ALA A 443 0.77 8.14 -28.83
C ALA A 443 1.65 6.93 -29.17
N ILE A 444 2.94 7.00 -28.85
CA ILE A 444 3.89 5.90 -29.04
C ILE A 444 3.44 4.66 -28.26
N LEU A 445 3.23 4.78 -26.94
CA LEU A 445 2.85 3.64 -26.11
C LEU A 445 1.49 3.05 -26.52
N THR A 446 0.54 3.90 -26.92
CA THR A 446 -0.76 3.46 -27.43
C THR A 446 -0.62 2.70 -28.75
N ALA A 447 0.22 3.17 -29.67
CA ALA A 447 0.48 2.47 -30.93
C ALA A 447 1.13 1.09 -30.71
N ILE A 448 2.03 0.98 -29.72
CA ILE A 448 2.64 -0.30 -29.32
C ILE A 448 1.58 -1.25 -28.75
N ASP A 449 0.72 -0.75 -27.87
CA ASP A 449 -0.34 -1.55 -27.24
C ASP A 449 -1.39 -2.03 -28.27
N ILE A 450 -1.75 -1.19 -29.24
CA ILE A 450 -2.62 -1.55 -30.36
C ILE A 450 -1.95 -2.63 -31.22
N ALA A 451 -0.69 -2.43 -31.61
CA ALA A 451 0.05 -3.39 -32.43
C ALA A 451 0.17 -4.78 -31.75
N GLY A 452 0.37 -4.80 -30.43
CA GLY A 452 0.38 -6.04 -29.64
C GLY A 452 -0.98 -6.70 -29.52
N SER A 453 -2.05 -5.90 -29.44
CA SER A 453 -3.44 -6.39 -29.36
C SER A 453 -3.93 -6.96 -30.70
N ASP A 454 -3.59 -6.30 -31.81
CA ASP A 454 -3.97 -6.70 -33.17
C ASP A 454 -3.22 -7.95 -33.64
N ASN A 455 -2.09 -8.27 -33.02
CA ASN A 455 -1.24 -9.41 -33.37
C ASN A 455 -0.91 -10.29 -32.15
N PRO A 456 -1.91 -11.03 -31.60
CA PRO A 456 -1.70 -11.89 -30.44
C PRO A 456 -0.67 -12.98 -30.76
N GLY A 457 0.46 -12.97 -30.06
CA GLY A 457 1.55 -13.93 -30.25
C GLY A 457 2.85 -13.34 -30.81
N LEU A 458 2.85 -12.08 -31.26
CA LEU A 458 4.10 -11.39 -31.57
C LEU A 458 4.92 -11.13 -30.30
N PRO A 459 6.26 -11.29 -30.36
CA PRO A 459 7.13 -10.82 -29.30
C PRO A 459 6.94 -9.32 -29.05
N ALA A 460 7.02 -8.89 -27.79
CA ALA A 460 6.84 -7.48 -27.41
C ALA A 460 7.77 -6.52 -28.18
N ARG A 461 8.97 -6.99 -28.59
CA ARG A 461 9.91 -6.23 -29.40
C ARG A 461 9.38 -5.96 -30.82
N GLU A 462 8.69 -6.93 -31.42
CA GLU A 462 8.13 -6.80 -32.77
C GLU A 462 6.86 -5.94 -32.76
N ALA A 463 6.01 -6.10 -31.73
CA ALA A 463 4.90 -5.19 -31.49
C ALA A 463 5.39 -3.74 -31.31
N ALA A 464 6.48 -3.53 -30.56
CA ALA A 464 7.09 -2.21 -30.41
C ALA A 464 7.60 -1.61 -31.72
N LEU A 465 8.18 -2.45 -32.59
CA LEU A 465 8.63 -2.03 -33.92
C LEU A 465 7.44 -1.60 -34.80
N LEU A 466 6.38 -2.41 -34.86
CA LEU A 466 5.17 -2.09 -35.62
C LEU A 466 4.49 -0.81 -35.11
N GLY A 467 4.35 -0.67 -33.79
CA GLY A 467 3.80 0.54 -33.18
C GLY A 467 4.65 1.78 -33.48
N THR A 468 5.98 1.64 -33.50
CA THR A 468 6.88 2.74 -33.89
C THR A 468 6.69 3.11 -35.35
N ILE A 469 6.60 2.14 -36.26
CA ILE A 469 6.36 2.38 -37.70
C ILE A 469 5.03 3.12 -37.89
N ALA A 470 3.96 2.69 -37.20
CA ALA A 470 2.66 3.35 -37.24
C ALA A 470 2.75 4.81 -36.75
N TYR A 471 3.41 5.04 -35.61
CA TYR A 471 3.63 6.40 -35.09
C TYR A 471 4.45 7.27 -36.05
N VAL A 472 5.50 6.74 -36.68
CA VAL A 472 6.25 7.50 -37.70
C VAL A 472 5.36 7.87 -38.87
N ALA A 473 4.52 6.94 -39.35
CA ALA A 473 3.58 7.21 -40.43
C ALA A 473 2.60 8.33 -40.04
N ASP A 474 2.01 8.27 -38.85
CA ASP A 474 1.11 9.30 -38.33
C ASP A 474 1.82 10.65 -38.18
N TRP A 475 3.05 10.66 -37.67
CA TRP A 475 3.86 11.88 -37.54
C TRP A 475 4.11 12.54 -38.90
N VAL A 476 4.40 11.75 -39.94
CA VAL A 476 4.58 12.26 -41.32
C VAL A 476 3.26 12.77 -41.89
N VAL A 477 2.15 12.07 -41.67
CA VAL A 477 0.82 12.50 -42.14
C VAL A 477 0.40 13.82 -41.48
N ASN A 478 0.74 14.03 -40.19
CA ASN A 478 0.48 15.28 -39.47
C ASN A 478 1.27 16.49 -40.01
N GLN A 479 2.20 16.29 -40.95
CA GLN A 479 2.86 17.37 -41.70
C GLN A 479 2.09 17.77 -42.97
N CYS A 480 0.91 17.18 -43.21
CA CYS A 480 0.08 17.44 -44.37
C CYS A 480 -1.30 17.94 -43.96
N ASP A 481 -1.85 18.86 -44.76
CA ASP A 481 -3.24 19.29 -44.67
C ASP A 481 -4.14 18.45 -45.58
N ILE A 482 -5.34 18.15 -45.10
CA ILE A 482 -6.38 17.47 -45.87
C ILE A 482 -7.45 18.50 -46.23
N GLY A 483 -7.52 18.85 -47.51
CA GLY A 483 -8.50 19.77 -48.08
C GLY A 483 -9.58 19.07 -48.90
N LYS A 484 -10.62 19.81 -49.29
CA LYS A 484 -11.56 19.37 -50.34
C LYS A 484 -10.99 19.72 -51.71
N ALA A 485 -11.00 18.76 -52.63
CA ALA A 485 -10.76 19.02 -54.03
C ALA A 485 -11.97 19.77 -54.60
N TYR A 486 -11.74 20.98 -55.14
CA TYR A 486 -12.77 21.78 -55.83
C TYR A 486 -12.93 21.34 -57.28
#